data_AF-A0A818DDK6-F1
#
_entry.id   AF-A0A818DDK6-F1
#
_cell.length_a   1.000
_cell.length_b   1.000
_cell.length_c   1.000
_cell.angle_alpha   90.00
_cell.angle_beta   90.00
_cell.angle_gamma   90.00
#
_symmetry.space_group_name_H-M   'P 1'
#
loop_
_entity.id
_entity.type
_entity.pdbx_description
1 polymer ?
#
loop_
_entity_poly.entity_id
_entity_poly.type
_entity_poly.pdbx_seq_one_letter_code
_entity_poly.pdbx_strand_id
1 'polypeptide(L)'
;MTYDEEIENTRNIYISKPIRCIALALALTYYFRLPTQDDNEQRRDNKTPTREKLAEILSQYISDFVFIIQNELERFVNTNHFMIPHSVAVNQAIREHIFSIVVCICTRTPLCIIGAPGQSKTLSFQIVLQNLQGSQLSTKKFCKRLPSIDPFFCLGSKYTRSEDIAYVFERAIKREQHYEQNRINTRCVVFLDEASLPDERKMVLKVLHPYLDECRVTFVTIVICSVKSLLSRSINGLEISC
;
A
#
# COMPACT_ATOMS: atom_id res chain seq x y z
N MET A 1 20.90 -27.72 -8.41
CA MET A 1 20.92 -26.45 -9.16
C MET A 1 20.66 -26.79 -10.60
N THR A 2 19.44 -26.56 -11.06
CA THR A 2 19.01 -26.84 -12.43
C THR A 2 19.49 -25.71 -13.35
N TYR A 3 19.74 -26.02 -14.63
CA TYR A 3 20.19 -25.04 -15.63
C TYR A 3 19.31 -23.79 -15.72
N ASP A 4 18.01 -23.92 -15.39
CA ASP A 4 17.06 -22.79 -15.35
C ASP A 4 17.34 -21.82 -14.18
N GLU A 5 17.77 -22.32 -13.02
CA GLU A 5 18.16 -21.49 -11.87
C GLU A 5 19.43 -20.68 -12.17
N GLU A 6 20.35 -21.20 -12.98
CA GLU A 6 21.54 -20.47 -13.43
C GLU A 6 21.19 -19.34 -14.41
N ILE A 7 20.29 -19.58 -15.37
CA ILE A 7 19.85 -18.55 -16.34
C ILE A 7 19.09 -17.43 -15.62
N GLU A 8 18.23 -17.79 -14.66
CA GLU A 8 17.46 -16.83 -13.88
C GLU A 8 18.36 -15.99 -12.96
N ASN A 9 19.39 -16.60 -12.37
CA ASN A 9 20.45 -15.88 -11.65
C ASN A 9 21.26 -14.97 -12.58
N THR A 10 21.56 -15.39 -13.80
CA THR A 10 22.39 -14.63 -14.75
C THR A 10 21.65 -13.39 -15.28
N ARG A 11 20.33 -13.49 -15.54
CA ARG A 11 19.49 -12.32 -15.92
C ARG A 11 19.35 -11.30 -14.78
N ASN A 12 19.32 -11.78 -13.54
CA ASN A 12 19.17 -10.95 -12.36
C ASN A 12 20.38 -10.03 -12.05
N ILE A 13 21.52 -10.27 -12.70
CA ILE A 13 22.81 -9.60 -12.44
C ILE A 13 23.00 -8.32 -13.28
N TYR A 14 22.27 -8.13 -14.39
CA TYR A 14 22.55 -7.03 -15.34
C TYR A 14 21.53 -5.89 -15.41
N ILE A 15 20.43 -5.96 -14.65
CA ILE A 15 19.45 -4.85 -14.65
C ILE A 15 19.95 -3.74 -13.74
N SER A 16 20.25 -2.59 -14.33
CA SER A 16 20.81 -1.44 -13.59
C SER A 16 19.86 -0.99 -12.46
N LYS A 17 20.43 -0.53 -11.35
CA LYS A 17 19.65 0.00 -10.21
C LYS A 17 18.65 1.09 -10.62
N PRO A 18 19.00 2.06 -11.49
CA PRO A 18 18.04 3.07 -11.95
C PRO A 18 16.81 2.46 -12.62
N ILE A 19 16.97 1.45 -13.48
CA ILE A 19 15.86 0.80 -14.18
C ILE A 19 14.93 0.11 -13.17
N ARG A 20 15.48 -0.58 -12.17
CA ARG A 20 14.69 -1.21 -11.10
C ARG A 20 13.87 -0.18 -10.32
N CYS A 21 14.47 0.96 -9.98
CA CYS A 21 13.77 2.05 -9.30
C CYS A 21 12.65 2.65 -10.16
N ILE A 22 12.91 2.89 -11.46
CA ILE A 22 11.91 3.39 -12.40
C ILE A 22 10.75 2.39 -12.53
N ALA A 23 11.06 1.11 -12.68
CA ALA A 23 10.05 0.06 -12.77
C ALA A 23 9.15 0.04 -11.53
N LEU A 24 9.74 0.04 -10.32
CA LEU A 24 8.99 0.08 -9.06
C LEU A 24 8.12 1.34 -8.93
N ALA A 25 8.63 2.49 -9.35
CA ALA A 25 7.88 3.75 -9.33
C ALA A 25 6.66 3.70 -10.27
N LEU A 26 6.84 3.21 -11.50
CA LEU A 26 5.75 2.97 -12.45
C LEU A 26 4.77 1.93 -11.92
N ALA A 27 5.27 0.91 -11.24
CA ALA A 27 4.45 -0.14 -10.70
C ALA A 27 3.52 0.38 -9.60
N LEU A 28 4.08 1.09 -8.62
CA LEU A 28 3.32 1.72 -7.55
C LEU A 28 2.31 2.75 -8.08
N THR A 29 2.72 3.59 -9.03
CA THR A 29 1.92 4.72 -9.52
C THR A 29 0.80 4.30 -10.48
N TYR A 30 1.00 3.23 -11.24
CA TYR A 30 0.06 2.83 -12.30
C TYR A 30 -0.28 1.34 -12.28
N TYR A 31 0.71 0.46 -12.31
CA TYR A 31 0.49 -0.99 -12.49
C TYR A 31 -0.30 -1.65 -11.34
N PHE A 32 -0.06 -1.25 -10.09
CA PHE A 32 -0.81 -1.72 -8.91
C PHE A 32 -2.23 -1.18 -8.83
N ARG A 33 -2.53 -0.13 -9.60
CA ARG A 33 -3.85 0.53 -9.59
C ARG A 33 -4.82 -0.12 -10.58
N LEU A 34 -4.28 -0.68 -11.66
CA LEU A 34 -5.07 -1.28 -12.72
C LEU A 34 -5.54 -2.69 -12.33
N PRO A 35 -6.78 -3.06 -12.71
CA PRO A 35 -7.28 -4.41 -12.50
C PRO A 35 -6.49 -5.45 -13.29
N THR A 36 -6.48 -6.68 -12.80
CA THR A 36 -6.08 -7.84 -13.59
C THR A 36 -7.11 -8.14 -14.69
N GLN A 37 -6.76 -9.00 -15.63
CA GLN A 37 -7.72 -9.56 -16.59
C GLN A 37 -8.87 -10.26 -15.87
N ASP A 38 -8.57 -11.11 -14.88
CA ASP A 38 -9.56 -11.83 -14.07
C ASP A 38 -10.51 -10.86 -13.34
N ASP A 39 -9.98 -9.78 -12.76
CA ASP A 39 -10.79 -8.74 -12.13
C ASP A 39 -11.76 -8.09 -13.12
N ASN A 40 -11.32 -7.89 -14.36
CA ASN A 40 -12.13 -7.28 -15.41
C ASN A 40 -13.22 -8.22 -15.91
N GLU A 41 -12.94 -9.51 -16.08
CA GLU A 41 -13.96 -10.50 -16.47
C GLU A 41 -15.11 -10.59 -15.46
N GLN A 42 -14.82 -10.36 -14.18
CA GLN A 42 -15.82 -10.33 -13.11
C GLN A 42 -16.58 -8.99 -13.03
N ARG A 43 -16.13 -7.94 -13.74
CA ARG A 43 -16.75 -6.61 -13.73
C ARG A 43 -17.75 -6.50 -14.87
N ARG A 44 -18.85 -5.78 -14.62
CA ARG A 44 -19.84 -5.44 -15.66
C ARG A 44 -19.31 -4.45 -16.72
N ASP A 45 -18.17 -3.81 -16.46
CA ASP A 45 -17.58 -2.78 -17.31
C ASP A 45 -16.18 -3.21 -17.78
N ASN A 46 -16.11 -3.82 -18.96
CA ASN A 46 -14.88 -4.33 -19.57
C ASN A 46 -14.04 -3.24 -20.26
N LYS A 47 -14.32 -1.96 -20.03
CA LYS A 47 -13.62 -0.84 -20.72
C LYS A 47 -12.38 -0.34 -19.99
N THR A 48 -12.17 -0.72 -18.73
CA THR A 48 -11.00 -0.28 -17.97
C THR A 48 -9.75 -1.02 -18.47
N PRO A 49 -8.65 -0.33 -18.86
CA PRO A 49 -7.41 -1.01 -19.24
C PRO A 49 -6.88 -1.90 -18.11
N THR A 50 -6.40 -3.10 -18.44
CA THR A 50 -5.83 -4.01 -17.44
C THR A 50 -4.35 -3.70 -17.18
N ARG A 51 -3.85 -4.16 -16.04
CA ARG A 51 -2.44 -4.05 -15.69
C ARG A 51 -1.55 -4.85 -16.65
N GLU A 52 -2.03 -5.98 -17.17
CA GLU A 52 -1.33 -6.79 -18.17
C GLU A 52 -1.15 -5.99 -19.46
N LYS A 53 -2.16 -5.23 -19.89
CA LYS A 53 -2.03 -4.37 -21.07
C LYS A 53 -1.02 -3.25 -20.86
N LEU A 54 -0.97 -2.66 -19.66
CA LEU A 54 0.06 -1.69 -19.31
C LEU A 54 1.45 -2.34 -19.30
N ALA A 55 1.59 -3.53 -18.73
CA ALA A 55 2.86 -4.27 -18.72
C ALA A 55 3.35 -4.61 -20.14
N GLU A 56 2.46 -4.97 -21.06
CA GLU A 56 2.80 -5.20 -22.47
C GLU A 56 3.43 -3.94 -23.10
N ILE A 57 2.82 -2.76 -22.87
CA ILE A 57 3.33 -1.47 -23.37
C ILE A 57 4.68 -1.15 -22.72
N LEU A 58 4.78 -1.25 -21.39
CA LEU A 58 5.99 -0.92 -20.66
C LEU A 58 7.15 -1.86 -20.99
N SER A 59 6.88 -3.12 -21.35
CA SER A 59 7.90 -4.10 -21.72
C SER A 59 8.65 -3.74 -23.00
N GLN A 60 8.11 -2.83 -23.82
CA GLN A 60 8.79 -2.29 -25.00
C GLN A 60 9.95 -1.34 -24.63
N TYR A 61 9.90 -0.75 -23.43
CA TYR A 61 10.89 0.23 -22.94
C TYR A 61 11.74 -0.32 -21.79
N ILE A 62 11.15 -1.20 -20.97
CA ILE A 62 11.78 -1.85 -19.84
C ILE A 62 11.60 -3.34 -20.04
N SER A 63 12.61 -3.99 -20.62
CA SER A 63 12.62 -5.43 -20.83
C SER A 63 12.27 -6.19 -19.55
N ASP A 64 11.39 -7.18 -19.67
CA ASP A 64 10.93 -8.01 -18.56
C ASP A 64 10.34 -7.23 -17.38
N PHE A 65 9.59 -6.14 -17.66
CA PHE A 65 9.00 -5.27 -16.64
C PHE A 65 8.34 -6.04 -15.48
N VAL A 66 7.45 -7.00 -15.80
CA VAL A 66 6.73 -7.78 -14.78
C VAL A 66 7.67 -8.61 -13.92
N PHE A 67 8.68 -9.25 -14.53
CA PHE A 67 9.67 -10.04 -13.82
C PHE A 67 10.51 -9.17 -12.89
N ILE A 68 10.91 -7.97 -13.32
CA ILE A 68 11.61 -6.99 -12.47
C ILE A 68 10.75 -6.69 -11.24
N ILE A 69 9.47 -6.36 -11.41
CA ILE A 69 8.59 -6.05 -10.28
C ILE A 69 8.46 -7.24 -9.34
N GLN A 70 8.19 -8.44 -9.85
CA GLN A 70 8.03 -9.64 -9.02
C GLN A 70 9.30 -9.94 -8.19
N ASN A 71 10.45 -9.94 -8.84
CA ASN A 71 11.72 -10.21 -8.18
C ASN A 71 12.10 -9.10 -7.19
N GLU A 72 11.83 -7.83 -7.49
CA GLU A 72 12.05 -6.75 -6.52
C GLU A 72 11.10 -6.82 -5.33
N LEU A 73 9.83 -7.17 -5.54
CA LEU A 73 8.87 -7.39 -4.46
C LEU A 73 9.26 -8.56 -3.57
N GLU A 74 9.75 -9.66 -4.14
CA GLU A 74 10.25 -10.82 -3.38
C GLU A 74 11.54 -10.49 -2.61
N ARG A 75 12.47 -9.74 -3.23
CA ARG A 75 13.66 -9.21 -2.56
C ARG A 75 13.30 -8.23 -1.45
N PHE A 76 12.22 -7.47 -1.60
CA PHE A 76 11.77 -6.53 -0.58
C PHE A 76 11.05 -7.26 0.56
N VAL A 77 10.04 -8.06 0.26
CA VAL A 77 9.17 -8.77 1.21
C VAL A 77 9.63 -10.22 1.35
N ASN A 78 10.62 -10.43 2.21
CA ASN A 78 11.07 -11.76 2.60
C ASN A 78 11.37 -11.83 4.10
N THR A 79 11.64 -13.05 4.59
CA THR A 79 11.90 -13.34 5.99
C THR A 79 13.22 -12.76 6.52
N ASN A 80 14.13 -12.29 5.66
CA ASN A 80 15.33 -11.55 6.08
C ASN A 80 15.01 -10.08 6.36
N HIS A 81 13.98 -9.53 5.72
CA HIS A 81 13.59 -8.13 5.86
C HIS A 81 12.41 -7.93 6.81
N PHE A 82 11.48 -8.88 6.89
CA PHE A 82 10.29 -8.81 7.74
C PHE A 82 10.15 -10.08 8.59
N MET A 83 9.65 -9.94 9.82
CA MET A 83 9.07 -11.03 10.59
C MET A 83 7.66 -11.29 10.05
N ILE A 84 7.52 -12.40 9.32
CA ILE A 84 6.25 -12.84 8.76
C ILE A 84 5.82 -14.08 9.55
N PRO A 85 4.58 -14.13 10.09
CA PRO A 85 4.12 -15.30 10.82
C PRO A 85 4.16 -16.56 9.96
N HIS A 86 4.54 -17.70 10.54
CA HIS A 86 4.69 -18.96 9.82
C HIS A 86 3.39 -19.46 9.17
N SER A 87 2.24 -19.05 9.69
CA SER A 87 0.92 -19.39 9.14
C SER A 87 0.53 -18.56 7.91
N VAL A 88 1.32 -17.53 7.55
CA VAL A 88 1.00 -16.63 6.44
C VAL A 88 1.73 -17.09 5.18
N ALA A 89 0.97 -17.53 4.18
CA ALA A 89 1.49 -17.76 2.84
C ALA A 89 1.72 -16.41 2.14
N VAL A 90 2.97 -16.06 1.83
CA VAL A 90 3.33 -14.80 1.17
C VAL A 90 3.06 -14.89 -0.33
N ASN A 91 1.85 -14.56 -0.74
CA ASN A 91 1.46 -14.46 -2.15
C ASN A 91 1.79 -13.08 -2.74
N GLN A 92 1.58 -12.94 -4.05
CA GLN A 92 1.82 -11.68 -4.78
C GLN A 92 1.06 -10.49 -4.17
N ALA A 93 -0.22 -10.67 -3.81
CA ALA A 93 -1.03 -9.61 -3.22
C ALA A 93 -0.44 -9.09 -1.88
N ILE A 94 -0.01 -9.99 -0.98
CA ILE A 94 0.65 -9.60 0.27
C ILE A 94 1.94 -8.82 -0.02
N ARG A 95 2.73 -9.23 -1.01
CA ARG A 95 3.95 -8.50 -1.37
C ARG A 95 3.63 -7.10 -1.88
N GLU A 96 2.66 -6.97 -2.79
CA GLU A 96 2.20 -5.68 -3.32
C GLU A 96 1.67 -4.77 -2.21
N HIS A 97 0.84 -5.29 -1.30
CA HIS A 97 0.32 -4.53 -0.16
C HIS A 97 1.44 -4.07 0.78
N ILE A 98 2.30 -4.97 1.26
CA ILE A 98 3.38 -4.62 2.20
C ILE A 98 4.32 -3.59 1.57
N PHE A 99 4.75 -3.81 0.33
CA PHE A 99 5.60 -2.87 -0.39
C PHE A 99 4.94 -1.48 -0.46
N SER A 100 3.68 -1.44 -0.89
CA SER A 100 2.98 -0.18 -1.09
C SER A 100 2.72 0.56 0.21
N ILE A 101 2.33 -0.15 1.27
CA ILE A 101 2.15 0.44 2.61
C ILE A 101 3.46 1.05 3.09
N VAL A 102 4.57 0.31 3.02
CA VAL A 102 5.87 0.80 3.50
C VAL A 102 6.34 2.01 2.69
N VAL A 103 6.26 1.95 1.36
CA VAL A 103 6.69 3.07 0.51
C VAL A 103 5.81 4.30 0.76
N CYS A 104 4.49 4.14 0.81
CA CYS A 104 3.56 5.25 1.06
C CYS A 104 3.75 5.89 2.44
N ILE A 105 4.09 5.11 3.47
CA ILE A 105 4.48 5.66 4.79
C ILE A 105 5.78 6.46 4.70
N CYS A 106 6.76 5.98 3.94
CA CYS A 106 8.01 6.69 3.77
C CYS A 106 7.83 8.01 2.99
N THR A 107 6.96 8.03 1.99
CA THR A 107 6.71 9.20 1.13
C THR A 107 5.58 10.10 1.62
N ARG A 108 4.88 9.73 2.70
CA ARG A 108 3.63 10.36 3.17
C ARG A 108 2.56 10.45 2.08
N THR A 109 2.50 9.44 1.21
CA THR A 109 1.49 9.38 0.15
C THR A 109 0.24 8.69 0.71
N PRO A 110 -0.96 9.28 0.59
CA PRO A 110 -2.20 8.60 0.92
C PRO A 110 -2.38 7.33 0.10
N LEU A 111 -2.65 6.21 0.78
CA LEU A 111 -2.83 4.90 0.17
C LEU A 111 -4.22 4.36 0.45
N CYS A 112 -4.91 3.93 -0.61
CA CYS A 112 -6.19 3.24 -0.56
C CYS A 112 -6.00 1.84 -1.15
N ILE A 113 -6.24 0.80 -0.35
CA ILE A 113 -6.17 -0.60 -0.81
C ILE A 113 -7.59 -1.13 -0.94
N ILE A 114 -8.01 -1.38 -2.18
CA ILE A 114 -9.37 -1.79 -2.53
C ILE A 114 -9.37 -3.26 -2.94
N GLY A 115 -10.38 -4.02 -2.56
CA GLY A 115 -10.59 -5.38 -3.10
C GLY A 115 -11.52 -6.26 -2.27
N ALA A 116 -11.66 -7.51 -2.70
CA ALA A 116 -12.57 -8.47 -2.06
C ALA A 116 -12.18 -8.80 -0.61
N PRO A 117 -13.15 -9.18 0.25
CA PRO A 117 -12.86 -9.68 1.59
C PRO A 117 -11.94 -10.92 1.51
N GLY A 118 -11.03 -11.07 2.48
CA GLY A 118 -10.10 -12.20 2.52
C GLY A 118 -8.82 -12.02 1.70
N GLN A 119 -8.63 -10.91 1.00
CA GLN A 119 -7.41 -10.64 0.20
C GLN A 119 -6.22 -10.10 1.03
N SER A 120 -6.09 -10.52 2.29
CA SER A 120 -4.92 -10.23 3.15
C SER A 120 -4.55 -8.74 3.32
N LYS A 121 -5.49 -7.80 3.12
CA LYS A 121 -5.23 -6.35 3.18
C LYS A 121 -4.89 -5.90 4.61
N THR A 122 -5.80 -6.15 5.56
CA THR A 122 -5.62 -5.82 6.99
C THR A 122 -4.44 -6.58 7.58
N LEU A 123 -4.26 -7.86 7.20
CA LEU A 123 -3.11 -8.66 7.59
C LEU A 123 -1.78 -8.02 7.14
N SER A 124 -1.70 -7.53 5.90
CA SER A 124 -0.50 -6.88 5.38
C SER A 124 -0.16 -5.61 6.17
N PHE A 125 -1.16 -4.81 6.54
CA PHE A 125 -0.97 -3.66 7.42
C PHE A 125 -0.47 -4.06 8.81
N GLN A 126 -1.05 -5.11 9.41
CA GLN A 126 -0.60 -5.63 10.70
C GLN A 126 0.85 -6.12 10.66
N ILE A 127 1.27 -6.82 9.60
CA ILE A 127 2.67 -7.24 9.41
C ILE A 127 3.59 -6.02 9.39
N VAL A 128 3.24 -4.97 8.65
CA VAL A 128 4.04 -3.73 8.60
C VAL A 128 4.11 -3.06 9.98
N LEU A 129 2.99 -2.95 10.69
CA LEU A 129 2.92 -2.35 12.02
C LEU A 129 3.79 -3.09 13.05
N GLN A 130 3.77 -4.42 13.02
CA GLN A 130 4.58 -5.26 13.92
C GLN A 130 6.08 -5.18 13.60
N ASN A 131 6.44 -4.87 12.36
CA ASN A 131 7.83 -4.83 11.92
C ASN A 131 8.45 -3.43 12.04
N LEU A 132 7.67 -2.36 11.92
CA LEU A 132 8.15 -0.98 11.96
C LEU A 132 7.90 -0.33 13.32
N GLN A 133 8.54 -0.88 14.35
CA GLN A 133 8.42 -0.42 15.75
C GLN A 133 9.60 0.46 16.20
N GLY A 134 10.47 0.85 15.26
CA GLY A 134 11.66 1.65 15.52
C GLY A 134 12.91 0.82 15.80
N SER A 135 14.06 1.49 15.92
CA SER A 135 15.38 0.84 15.93
C SER A 135 15.62 -0.11 17.12
N GLN A 136 14.96 0.16 18.25
CA GLN A 136 15.08 -0.63 19.48
C GLN A 136 14.23 -1.90 19.43
N LEU A 137 12.99 -1.82 18.94
CA LEU A 137 12.02 -2.92 18.98
C LEU A 137 11.99 -3.77 17.71
N SER A 138 12.24 -3.18 16.53
CA SER A 138 12.20 -3.91 15.27
C SER A 138 13.32 -4.96 15.23
N THR A 139 13.02 -6.21 14.92
CA THR A 139 14.04 -7.28 14.96
C THR A 139 14.94 -7.29 13.72
N LYS A 140 14.37 -6.96 12.55
CA LYS A 140 15.08 -7.01 11.27
C LYS A 140 15.88 -5.74 11.00
N LYS A 141 17.15 -5.89 10.59
CA LYS A 141 18.03 -4.76 10.24
C LYS A 141 17.44 -3.86 9.16
N PHE A 142 16.72 -4.44 8.20
CA PHE A 142 16.01 -3.71 7.16
C PHE A 142 14.99 -2.73 7.77
N CYS A 143 14.07 -3.23 8.59
CA CYS A 143 13.03 -2.44 9.27
C CYS A 143 13.58 -1.37 10.20
N LYS A 144 14.70 -1.62 10.89
CA LYS A 144 15.34 -0.61 11.77
C LYS A 144 15.75 0.68 11.06
N ARG A 145 15.95 0.62 9.73
CA ARG A 145 16.32 1.80 8.90
C ARG A 145 15.10 2.60 8.43
N LEU A 146 13.91 2.01 8.52
CA LEU A 146 12.65 2.65 8.15
C LEU A 146 12.08 3.42 9.35
N PRO A 147 11.19 4.40 9.14
CA PRO A 147 10.49 5.05 10.23
C PRO A 147 9.68 4.05 11.05
N SER A 148 9.61 4.29 12.35
CA SER A 148 8.62 3.61 13.20
C SER A 148 7.20 4.12 12.90
N ILE A 149 6.20 3.31 13.18
CA ILE A 149 4.78 3.65 12.96
C ILE A 149 4.09 3.89 14.30
N ASP A 150 3.36 5.00 14.40
CA ASP A 150 2.37 5.27 15.45
C ASP A 150 0.96 5.26 14.84
N PRO A 151 0.16 4.19 15.00
CA PRO A 151 -1.11 4.04 14.31
C PRO A 151 -2.27 4.76 15.01
N PHE A 152 -3.13 5.40 14.22
CA PHE A 152 -4.37 6.04 14.65
C PHE A 152 -5.55 5.38 13.94
N PHE A 153 -6.32 4.58 14.67
CA PHE A 153 -7.41 3.80 14.09
C PHE A 153 -8.71 4.60 14.02
N CYS A 154 -9.27 4.73 12.83
CA CYS A 154 -10.64 5.16 12.59
C CYS A 154 -11.49 3.91 12.37
N LEU A 155 -12.38 3.59 13.32
CA LEU A 155 -13.34 2.50 13.14
C LEU A 155 -14.55 3.01 12.35
N GLY A 156 -14.73 2.50 11.14
CA GLY A 156 -15.92 2.73 10.34
C GLY A 156 -17.12 2.01 10.98
N SER A 157 -18.19 2.75 11.27
CA SER A 157 -19.50 2.20 11.60
C SER A 157 -20.56 3.02 10.85
N LYS A 158 -21.79 2.52 10.79
CA LYS A 158 -22.93 3.28 10.21
C LYS A 158 -23.20 4.61 10.94
N TYR A 159 -22.63 4.78 12.14
CA TYR A 159 -22.80 5.96 12.98
C TYR A 159 -21.56 6.85 13.02
N THR A 160 -20.47 6.51 12.32
CA THR A 160 -19.27 7.34 12.27
C THR A 160 -19.60 8.70 11.69
N ARG A 161 -19.25 9.77 12.41
CA ARG A 161 -19.49 11.14 11.99
C ARG A 161 -18.20 11.76 11.46
N SER A 162 -18.35 12.83 10.67
CA SER A 162 -17.22 13.61 10.14
C SER A 162 -16.31 14.11 11.26
N GLU A 163 -16.89 14.52 12.39
CA GLU A 163 -16.15 15.06 13.52
C GLU A 163 -15.27 14.01 14.20
N ASP A 164 -15.72 12.75 14.22
CA ASP A 164 -14.96 11.66 14.83
C ASP A 164 -13.70 11.37 13.99
N ILE A 165 -13.81 11.40 12.66
CA ILE A 165 -12.67 11.27 11.74
C ILE A 165 -11.73 12.47 11.86
N ALA A 166 -12.26 13.70 11.82
CA ALA A 166 -11.48 14.92 11.97
C ALA A 166 -10.67 14.92 13.27
N TYR A 167 -11.30 14.52 14.38
CA TYR A 167 -10.66 14.41 15.69
C TYR A 167 -9.46 13.45 15.67
N VAL A 168 -9.57 12.30 15.01
CA VAL A 168 -8.45 11.36 14.88
C VAL A 168 -7.32 11.95 14.04
N PHE A 169 -7.64 12.58 12.91
CA PHE A 169 -6.65 13.25 12.05
C PHE A 169 -5.93 14.38 12.77
N GLU A 170 -6.64 15.26 13.48
CA GLU A 170 -6.04 16.35 14.24
C GLU A 170 -5.10 15.85 15.33
N ARG A 171 -5.47 14.76 16.02
CA ARG A 171 -4.58 14.12 17.00
C ARG A 171 -3.33 13.53 16.35
N ALA A 172 -3.48 12.87 15.21
CA ALA A 172 -2.36 12.33 14.45
C ALA A 172 -1.41 13.44 13.97
N ILE A 173 -1.96 14.54 13.44
CA ILE A 173 -1.17 15.70 12.98
C ILE A 173 -0.41 16.35 14.13
N LYS A 174 -1.05 16.58 15.28
CA LYS A 174 -0.39 17.12 16.47
C LYS A 174 0.75 16.21 16.94
N ARG A 175 0.56 14.89 16.88
CA ARG A 175 1.59 13.92 17.25
C ARG A 175 2.75 13.88 16.25
N GLU A 176 2.46 13.92 14.95
CA GLU A 176 3.49 13.98 13.90
C GLU A 176 4.35 15.24 14.06
N GLN A 177 3.72 16.40 14.29
CA GLN A 177 4.44 17.66 14.55
C GLN A 177 5.38 17.55 15.75
N HIS A 178 4.94 16.88 16.83
CA HIS A 178 5.79 16.62 17.97
C HIS A 178 7.00 15.73 17.59
N TYR A 179 6.81 14.69 16.80
CA TYR A 179 7.92 13.86 16.32
C TYR A 179 8.90 14.63 15.44
N GLU A 180 8.40 15.46 14.52
CA GLU A 180 9.23 16.30 13.65
C GLU A 180 10.06 17.32 14.46
N GLN A 181 9.44 18.01 15.42
CA GLN A 181 10.12 18.97 16.31
C GLN A 181 11.23 18.31 17.13
N ASN A 182 11.01 17.08 17.59
CA ASN A 182 11.96 16.33 18.40
C ASN A 182 12.92 15.45 17.57
N ARG A 183 12.85 15.52 16.23
CA ARG A 183 13.65 14.71 15.29
C ARG A 183 13.55 13.20 15.56
N ILE A 184 12.37 12.75 15.98
CA ILE A 184 12.08 11.33 16.20
C ILE A 184 11.67 10.72 14.86
N ASN A 185 12.32 9.63 14.45
CA ASN A 185 12.01 8.93 13.20
C ASN A 185 10.77 8.03 13.34
N THR A 186 9.62 8.68 13.55
CA THR A 186 8.29 8.06 13.68
C THR A 186 7.33 8.73 12.72
N ARG A 187 6.42 7.94 12.14
CA ARG A 187 5.32 8.39 11.29
C ARG A 187 4.00 8.03 11.94
N CYS A 188 3.15 9.03 12.12
CA CYS A 188 1.75 8.84 12.44
C CYS A 188 1.01 8.34 11.19
N VAL A 189 0.31 7.21 11.34
CA VAL A 189 -0.47 6.61 10.26
C VAL A 189 -1.92 6.54 10.67
N VAL A 190 -2.78 7.28 9.99
CA VAL A 190 -4.22 7.14 10.18
C VAL A 190 -4.70 5.95 9.37
N PHE A 191 -5.23 4.94 10.06
CA PHE A 191 -5.74 3.72 9.48
C PHE A 191 -7.27 3.68 9.55
N LEU A 192 -7.92 3.70 8.38
CA LEU A 192 -9.37 3.57 8.27
C LEU A 192 -9.71 2.20 7.70
N ASP A 193 -10.24 1.32 8.56
CA ASP A 193 -10.81 0.03 8.17
C ASP A 193 -12.29 0.18 7.82
N GLU A 194 -12.77 -0.65 6.90
CA GLU A 194 -14.18 -0.69 6.49
C GLU A 194 -14.76 0.67 6.03
N ALA A 195 -13.97 1.44 5.27
CA ALA A 195 -14.36 2.78 4.78
C ALA A 195 -15.64 2.81 3.93
N SER A 196 -16.17 1.66 3.51
CA SER A 196 -17.42 1.53 2.75
C SER A 196 -18.69 1.46 3.62
N LEU A 197 -18.57 1.40 4.95
CA LEU A 197 -19.72 1.32 5.87
C LEU A 197 -20.43 2.65 6.20
N PRO A 198 -19.76 3.82 6.24
CA PRO A 198 -20.45 5.08 6.52
C PRO A 198 -21.53 5.39 5.48
N ASP A 199 -22.64 5.99 5.92
CA ASP A 199 -23.77 6.34 5.06
C ASP A 199 -23.37 7.34 3.97
N GLU A 200 -23.43 6.91 2.71
CA GLU A 200 -23.06 7.71 1.53
C GLU A 200 -23.82 9.05 1.50
N ARG A 201 -25.08 9.10 1.95
CA ARG A 201 -25.89 10.33 1.94
C ARG A 201 -25.32 11.41 2.86
N LYS A 202 -24.59 11.00 3.90
CA LYS A 202 -24.01 11.91 4.89
C LYS A 202 -22.66 12.46 4.46
N MET A 203 -22.08 11.96 3.36
CA MET A 203 -20.78 12.41 2.81
C MET A 203 -19.68 12.50 3.88
N VAL A 204 -19.70 11.59 4.85
CA VAL A 204 -18.83 11.62 6.06
C VAL A 204 -17.35 11.71 5.69
N LEU A 205 -16.96 11.06 4.59
CA LEU A 205 -15.57 11.00 4.13
C LEU A 205 -15.09 12.27 3.42
N LYS A 206 -15.98 13.23 3.10
CA LYS A 206 -15.54 14.53 2.57
C LYS A 206 -14.60 15.27 3.52
N VAL A 207 -14.72 14.99 4.82
CA VAL A 207 -13.83 15.55 5.85
C VAL A 207 -12.36 15.17 5.60
N LEU A 208 -12.09 14.12 4.82
CA LEU A 208 -10.73 13.69 4.48
C LEU A 208 -10.03 14.64 3.50
N HIS A 209 -10.75 15.28 2.57
CA HIS A 209 -10.16 16.11 1.51
C HIS A 209 -9.07 17.07 2.00
N PRO A 210 -9.34 17.99 2.96
CA PRO A 210 -8.32 18.93 3.42
C PRO A 210 -7.09 18.21 4.00
N TYR A 211 -7.27 17.10 4.71
CA TYR A 211 -6.15 16.36 5.30
C TYR A 211 -5.31 15.62 4.26
N LEU A 212 -5.96 15.10 3.21
CA LEU A 212 -5.28 14.40 2.12
C LEU A 212 -4.57 15.38 1.19
N ASP A 213 -5.11 16.57 0.98
CA ASP A 213 -4.44 17.60 0.17
C ASP A 213 -3.18 18.15 0.88
N GLU A 214 -3.21 18.28 2.22
CA GLU A 214 -2.05 18.73 2.99
C GLU A 214 -0.98 17.66 3.22
N CYS A 215 -1.32 16.36 3.15
CA CYS A 215 -0.39 15.22 3.31
C CYS A 215 0.53 15.28 4.55
N ARG A 216 0.11 15.93 5.65
CA ARG A 216 0.93 16.07 6.87
C ARG A 216 1.20 14.74 7.57
N VAL A 217 0.21 13.85 7.56
CA VAL A 217 0.30 12.49 8.11
C VAL A 217 0.11 11.49 6.98
N THR A 218 0.67 10.28 7.14
CA THR A 218 0.36 9.22 6.18
C THR A 218 -1.05 8.71 6.44
N PHE A 219 -1.87 8.64 5.41
CA PHE A 219 -3.17 8.01 5.47
C PHE A 219 -3.13 6.66 4.76
N VAL A 220 -3.55 5.61 5.45
CA VAL A 220 -3.75 4.29 4.85
C VAL A 220 -5.20 3.91 5.08
N THR A 221 -5.96 3.67 4.00
CA THR A 221 -7.31 3.16 4.10
C THR A 221 -7.43 1.83 3.40
N ILE A 222 -8.19 0.93 4.01
CA ILE A 222 -8.57 -0.35 3.42
C ILE A 222 -10.06 -0.29 3.10
N VAL A 223 -10.38 -0.61 1.86
CA VAL A 223 -11.75 -0.62 1.35
C VAL A 223 -12.10 -2.04 0.93
N ILE A 224 -13.03 -2.65 1.64
CA ILE A 224 -13.59 -3.95 1.25
C ILE A 224 -14.65 -3.69 0.17
N CYS A 225 -14.40 -4.16 -1.05
CA CYS A 225 -15.33 -4.01 -2.16
C CYS A 225 -16.48 -5.02 -2.01
N SER A 226 -17.55 -4.65 -1.29
CA SER A 226 -18.90 -5.17 -1.52
C SER A 226 -19.80 -4.17 -2.25
N VAL A 227 -19.43 -2.87 -2.24
CA VAL A 227 -20.19 -1.79 -2.89
C VAL A 227 -19.21 -0.86 -3.60
N LYS A 228 -19.32 -0.80 -4.93
CA LYS A 228 -18.33 -0.16 -5.82
C LYS A 228 -18.57 1.33 -6.08
N SER A 229 -19.42 2.01 -5.31
CA SER A 229 -20.09 3.20 -5.85
C SER A 229 -19.28 4.50 -5.79
N LEU A 230 -18.64 4.90 -4.68
CA LEU A 230 -18.34 6.34 -4.51
C LEU A 230 -17.01 6.73 -3.85
N LEU A 231 -16.22 5.79 -3.30
CA LEU A 231 -14.93 6.12 -2.67
C LEU A 231 -13.88 6.62 -3.66
N SER A 232 -13.86 6.09 -4.89
CA SER A 232 -12.90 6.50 -5.92
C SER A 232 -13.08 7.91 -6.44
N ARG A 233 -14.21 8.56 -6.12
CA ARG A 233 -14.47 9.97 -6.48
C ARG A 233 -14.07 10.96 -5.38
N SER A 234 -13.82 10.50 -4.15
CA SER A 234 -13.64 11.39 -2.99
C SER A 234 -12.23 11.36 -2.38
N ILE A 235 -11.36 10.43 -2.80
CA ILE A 235 -10.00 10.30 -2.25
C ILE A 235 -8.98 10.64 -3.34
N ASN A 236 -8.35 11.82 -3.23
CA ASN A 236 -7.15 12.15 -4.00
C ASN A 236 -5.97 11.36 -3.39
N GLY A 237 -5.76 10.12 -3.83
CA GLY A 237 -4.72 9.25 -3.29
C GLY A 237 -4.27 8.14 -4.24
N LEU A 238 -3.24 7.40 -3.84
CA LEU A 238 -2.81 6.21 -4.54
C LEU A 238 -3.81 5.09 -4.25
N GLU A 239 -4.51 4.62 -5.27
CA GLU A 239 -5.48 3.52 -5.16
C GLU A 239 -4.88 2.25 -5.73
N ILE A 240 -4.74 1.22 -4.92
CA ILE A 240 -4.31 -0.11 -5.33
C ILE A 240 -5.53 -1.01 -5.44
N SER A 241 -5.72 -1.61 -6.61
CA SER A 241 -6.77 -2.57 -6.88
C SER A 241 -6.21 -3.98 -6.73
N CYS A 242 -6.79 -4.80 -5.86
CA CYS A 242 -6.50 -6.23 -5.77
C CYS A 242 -7.76 -7.07 -5.63
#